data_AF-A0A918TQR0-F1
#
_entry.id   AF-A0A918TQR0-F1
#
_cell.length_a   1.000
_cell.length_b   1.000
_cell.length_c   1.000
_cell.angle_alpha   90.00
_cell.angle_beta   90.00
_cell.angle_gamma   90.00
#
_symmetry.space_group_name_H-M   'P 1'
#
loop_
_entity.id
_entity.type
_entity.pdbx_description
1 polymer ?
#
loop_
_entity_poly.entity_id
_entity_poly.type
_entity_poly.pdbx_seq_one_letter_code
_entity_poly.pdbx_strand_id
1 'polypeptide(L)'
;MKAEDLAVVREYIQADHPDGHQMMSGTGHRVEAMFRCRILHEPSVLGGPAEDFEQVGVEWVALDKLPGLRTLPPCLPTVIADVLAAGRDRGAVYLGDRYA
;
A
#
# COMPACT_ATOMS: atom_id res chain seq x y z
N MET A 1 -4.81 -0.98 15.90
CA MET A 1 -5.31 -1.61 14.65
C MET A 1 -5.13 -3.12 14.74
N LYS A 2 -5.94 -3.91 14.04
CA LYS A 2 -5.76 -5.37 13.89
C LYS A 2 -5.73 -5.71 12.40
N ALA A 3 -4.69 -6.40 11.95
CA ALA A 3 -4.66 -7.00 10.62
C ALA A 3 -5.69 -8.13 10.54
N GLU A 4 -6.50 -8.12 9.49
CA GLU A 4 -7.57 -9.10 9.30
C GLU A 4 -7.20 -10.14 8.26
N ASP A 5 -6.74 -9.70 7.09
CA ASP A 5 -6.29 -10.57 6.00
C ASP A 5 -5.27 -9.91 5.11
N LEU A 6 -4.42 -10.74 4.50
CA LEU A 6 -3.48 -10.36 3.48
C LEU A 6 -4.25 -10.08 2.18
N ALA A 7 -4.21 -8.84 1.72
CA ALA A 7 -4.94 -8.39 0.55
C ALA A 7 -4.06 -8.44 -0.70
N VAL A 8 -2.80 -8.01 -0.57
CA VAL A 8 -1.89 -7.87 -1.70
C VAL A 8 -0.49 -8.29 -1.28
N VAL A 9 0.20 -9.01 -2.17
CA VAL A 9 1.64 -9.18 -2.15
C VAL A 9 2.21 -8.59 -3.43
N ARG A 10 3.22 -7.75 -3.33
CA ARG A 10 3.95 -7.24 -4.50
C ARG A 10 5.45 -7.30 -4.28
N GLU A 11 6.16 -7.21 -5.38
CA GLU A 11 7.61 -7.06 -5.41
C GLU A 11 7.97 -5.69 -5.98
N TYR A 12 9.14 -5.20 -5.60
CA TYR A 12 9.79 -4.06 -6.22
C TYR A 12 11.26 -4.39 -6.35
N ILE A 13 11.71 -4.61 -7.59
CA ILE A 13 13.08 -4.93 -7.97
C ILE A 13 13.65 -3.67 -8.61
N GLN A 14 14.46 -2.92 -7.88
CA GLN A 14 14.98 -1.62 -8.31
C GLN A 14 15.70 -1.68 -9.68
N ALA A 15 16.35 -2.80 -9.99
CA ALA A 15 17.04 -3.00 -11.26
C ALA A 15 16.11 -2.99 -12.48
N ASP A 16 14.83 -3.33 -12.29
CA ASP A 16 13.83 -3.38 -13.36
C ASP A 16 13.15 -2.01 -13.57
N HIS A 17 13.38 -1.04 -12.66
CA HIS A 17 12.79 0.30 -12.67
C HIS A 17 13.88 1.40 -12.64
N PRO A 18 14.57 1.66 -13.77
CA PRO A 18 15.68 2.62 -13.82
C PRO A 18 15.27 4.05 -13.46
N ASP A 19 14.02 4.43 -13.76
CA ASP A 19 13.44 5.73 -13.42
C ASP A 19 12.63 5.69 -12.08
N GLY A 20 12.65 4.54 -11.41
CA GLY A 20 11.89 4.29 -10.19
C GLY A 20 12.61 4.76 -8.92
N HIS A 21 11.96 4.52 -7.78
CA HIS A 21 12.52 4.78 -6.46
C HIS A 21 13.85 4.01 -6.25
N GLN A 22 14.90 4.74 -5.93
CA GLN A 22 16.22 4.17 -5.65
C GLN A 22 16.30 3.82 -4.16
N MET A 23 16.52 2.55 -3.83
CA MET A 23 16.73 2.16 -2.44
C MET A 23 18.14 2.58 -2.00
N MET A 24 18.24 3.03 -0.75
CA MET A 24 19.52 3.48 -0.17
C MET A 24 20.61 2.38 -0.15
N SER A 25 20.24 1.10 -0.25
CA SER A 25 21.16 -0.04 -0.24
C SER A 25 21.82 -0.36 -1.59
N GLY A 26 21.45 0.32 -2.69
CA GLY A 26 22.12 0.20 -4.00
C GLY A 26 21.71 -1.00 -4.88
N THR A 27 21.27 -2.11 -4.30
CA THR A 27 20.58 -3.22 -5.00
C THR A 27 19.39 -3.67 -4.16
N GLY A 28 18.22 -3.11 -4.44
CA GLY A 28 17.02 -3.33 -3.67
C GLY A 28 16.05 -4.30 -4.33
N HIS A 29 15.77 -5.42 -3.67
CA HIS A 29 14.55 -6.20 -3.90
C HIS A 29 13.71 -6.14 -2.63
N ARG A 30 12.50 -5.58 -2.74
CA ARG A 30 11.55 -5.47 -1.63
C ARG A 30 10.29 -6.24 -1.94
N VAL A 31 9.92 -7.13 -1.03
CA VAL A 31 8.60 -7.77 -1.01
C VAL A 31 7.73 -6.99 -0.05
N GLU A 32 6.57 -6.55 -0.51
CA GLU A 32 5.61 -5.83 0.31
C GLU A 32 4.32 -6.62 0.49
N ALA A 33 3.88 -6.72 1.73
CA ALA A 33 2.63 -7.36 2.12
C ALA A 33 1.66 -6.30 2.63
N MET A 34 0.51 -6.15 1.97
CA MET A 34 -0.52 -5.20 2.36
C MET A 34 -1.71 -5.93 2.94
N PHE A 35 -2.17 -5.45 4.09
CA PHE A 35 -3.26 -6.07 4.85
C PHE A 35 -4.46 -5.16 4.88
N ARG A 36 -5.65 -5.76 4.75
CA ARG A 36 -6.85 -5.06 5.21
C ARG A 36 -6.88 -5.16 6.73
N CYS A 37 -7.13 -4.02 7.35
CA CYS A 37 -7.03 -3.87 8.77
C CYS A 37 -8.31 -3.26 9.33
N ARG A 38 -8.66 -3.66 10.55
CA ARG A 38 -9.70 -3.03 11.34
C ARG A 38 -9.08 -2.08 12.36
N ILE A 39 -9.57 -0.84 12.35
CA ILE A 39 -9.29 0.13 13.40
C ILE A 39 -10.05 -0.33 14.64
N LEU A 40 -9.33 -0.50 15.76
CA LEU A 40 -9.95 -0.92 17.03
C LEU A 40 -10.42 0.29 17.85
N HIS A 41 -9.68 1.39 17.73
CA HIS A 41 -9.96 2.67 18.36
C HIS A 41 -9.48 3.76 17.40
N GLU A 42 -10.26 4.83 17.26
CA GLU A 42 -9.87 5.97 16.45
C GLU A 42 -8.62 6.63 17.07
N PRO A 43 -7.55 6.84 16.30
CA PRO A 43 -6.39 7.54 16.82
C PRO A 43 -6.72 9.01 17.10
N SER A 44 -6.21 9.54 18.21
CA SER A 44 -6.34 10.97 18.53
C SER A 44 -5.55 11.87 17.57
N VAL A 45 -4.53 11.30 16.90
CA VAL A 45 -3.68 11.95 15.90
C VAL A 45 -3.42 10.96 14.76
N LEU A 46 -3.69 11.37 13.51
CA LEU A 46 -3.39 10.55 12.33
C LEU A 46 -1.88 10.52 12.07
N GLY A 47 -1.38 9.39 11.57
CA GLY A 47 0.07 9.14 11.42
C GLY A 47 0.70 8.41 12.60
N GLY A 48 -0.03 8.24 13.70
CA GLY A 48 0.44 7.50 14.86
C GLY A 48 1.40 8.32 15.75
N PRO A 49 1.87 7.74 16.86
CA PRO A 49 2.65 8.46 17.87
C PRO A 49 4.10 8.73 17.46
N ALA A 50 4.57 8.15 16.35
CA ALA A 50 5.94 8.27 15.87
C ALA A 50 5.91 8.41 14.34
N GLU A 51 5.87 9.65 13.88
CA GLU A 51 5.93 9.98 12.46
C GLU A 51 7.32 9.66 11.89
N ASP A 52 7.37 9.15 10.67
CA ASP A 52 8.62 9.02 9.92
C ASP A 52 9.11 10.43 9.52
N PHE A 53 10.43 10.64 9.49
CA PHE A 53 11.00 11.94 9.11
C PHE A 53 10.72 12.31 7.65
N GLU A 54 10.40 11.34 6.80
CA GLU A 54 9.96 11.58 5.41
C GLU A 54 8.43 11.74 5.29
N GLN A 55 7.66 11.51 6.35
CA GLN A 55 6.20 11.66 6.33
C GLN A 55 5.81 13.15 6.36
N VAL A 56 5.04 13.58 5.36
CA VAL A 56 4.57 14.99 5.26
C VAL A 56 3.14 15.21 5.75
N GLY A 57 2.37 14.14 5.92
CA GLY A 57 0.98 14.22 6.40
C GLY A 57 0.22 12.90 6.26
N VAL A 58 -0.92 12.80 6.94
CA VAL A 58 -1.84 11.66 6.89
C VAL A 58 -3.27 12.17 6.95
N GLU A 59 -4.15 11.61 6.12
CA GLU A 59 -5.57 11.93 6.10
C GLU A 59 -6.43 10.69 5.88
N TRP A 60 -7.69 10.76 6.32
CA TRP A 60 -8.72 9.82 5.89
C TRP A 60 -9.28 10.26 4.53
N VAL A 61 -9.13 9.40 3.52
CA VAL A 61 -9.68 9.65 2.19
C VAL A 61 -10.93 8.80 1.96
N ALA A 62 -11.99 9.44 1.45
CA ALA A 62 -13.20 8.73 1.02
C ALA A 62 -12.90 7.80 -0.16
N LEU A 63 -13.47 6.59 -0.15
CA LEU A 63 -13.15 5.54 -1.12
C LEU A 63 -13.52 5.91 -2.57
N ASP A 64 -14.52 6.75 -2.76
CA ASP A 64 -14.93 7.27 -4.06
C ASP A 64 -13.88 8.18 -4.72
N LYS A 65 -12.94 8.72 -3.93
CA LYS A 65 -11.80 9.50 -4.44
C LYS A 65 -10.62 8.65 -4.89
N LEU A 66 -10.60 7.34 -4.61
CA LEU A 66 -9.49 6.44 -4.98
C LEU A 66 -9.02 6.63 -6.44
N PRO A 67 -9.91 6.69 -7.47
CA PRO A 67 -9.47 6.80 -8.86
C PRO A 67 -8.68 8.08 -9.18
N GLY A 68 -8.80 9.12 -8.35
CA GLY A 68 -8.07 10.38 -8.52
C GLY A 68 -6.77 10.46 -7.73
N LEU A 69 -6.45 9.46 -6.90
CA LEU A 69 -5.25 9.48 -6.08
C LEU A 69 -4.03 9.06 -6.88
N ARG A 70 -2.96 9.83 -6.76
CA ARG A 70 -1.63 9.45 -7.24
C ARG A 70 -0.95 8.61 -6.16
N THR A 71 -0.77 7.34 -6.43
CA THR A 71 -0.14 6.37 -5.52
C THR A 71 1.13 5.79 -6.14
N LEU A 72 1.94 5.17 -5.30
CA LEU A 72 3.08 4.34 -5.73
C LEU A 72 2.93 2.93 -5.13
N PRO A 73 2.66 1.90 -5.95
CA PRO A 73 2.51 1.90 -7.40
C PRO A 73 1.26 2.62 -7.89
N PRO A 74 1.20 3.08 -9.15
CA PRO A 74 0.01 3.73 -9.72
C PRO A 74 -1.22 2.83 -9.80
N CYS A 75 -1.06 1.51 -9.76
CA CYS A 75 -2.19 0.56 -9.84
C CYS A 75 -2.97 0.40 -8.53
N LEU A 76 -2.43 0.91 -7.40
CA LEU A 76 -2.98 0.71 -6.06
C LEU A 76 -4.48 1.04 -5.94
N PRO A 77 -4.99 2.18 -6.48
CA PRO A 77 -6.41 2.51 -6.41
C PRO A 77 -7.32 1.43 -6.98
N THR A 78 -6.99 0.92 -8.16
CA THR A 78 -7.75 -0.15 -8.81
C THR A 78 -7.67 -1.44 -8.00
N VAL A 79 -6.47 -1.81 -7.52
CA VAL A 79 -6.29 -3.01 -6.71
C VAL A 79 -7.07 -2.93 -5.41
N ILE A 80 -7.07 -1.78 -4.73
CA ILE A 80 -7.86 -1.56 -3.51
C ILE A 80 -9.36 -1.71 -3.82
N ALA A 81 -9.85 -1.09 -4.89
CA ALA A 81 -11.26 -1.20 -5.28
C ALA A 81 -11.66 -2.67 -5.55
N ASP A 82 -10.83 -3.41 -6.28
CA ASP A 82 -11.07 -4.81 -6.62
C ASP A 82 -11.05 -5.74 -5.39
N VAL A 83 -10.12 -5.50 -4.45
CA VAL A 83 -10.04 -6.24 -3.19
C VAL A 83 -11.27 -5.97 -2.34
N LEU A 84 -11.71 -4.71 -2.26
CA LEU A 84 -12.91 -4.35 -1.49
C LEU A 84 -14.18 -4.97 -2.10
N ALA A 85 -14.29 -5.00 -3.43
CA ALA A 85 -15.44 -5.57 -4.14
C ALA A 85 -15.54 -7.09 -4.02
N ALA A 86 -14.41 -7.80 -3.98
CA ALA A 86 -14.39 -9.26 -4.00
C ALA A 86 -14.68 -9.95 -2.66
N GLY A 87 -14.73 -9.21 -1.55
CA GLY A 87 -14.92 -9.78 -0.23
C GLY A 87 -13.69 -10.53 0.31
N ARG A 88 -13.80 -11.08 1.52
CA ARG A 88 -12.65 -11.65 2.27
C ARG A 88 -12.16 -12.99 1.73
N ASP A 89 -13.01 -13.72 1.02
CA ASP A 89 -12.77 -15.13 0.69
C ASP A 89 -11.95 -15.31 -0.60
N ARG A 90 -11.69 -14.23 -1.34
CA ARG A 90 -10.88 -14.25 -2.58
C ARG A 90 -9.41 -14.61 -2.32
N GLY A 91 -8.90 -14.39 -1.12
CA GLY A 91 -7.48 -14.49 -0.82
C GLY A 91 -6.65 -13.32 -1.37
N ALA A 92 -5.33 -13.37 -1.13
CA ALA A 92 -4.41 -12.31 -1.52
C ALA A 92 -4.16 -12.27 -3.02
N VAL A 93 -4.07 -11.06 -3.59
CA VAL A 93 -3.63 -10.85 -4.97
C VAL A 93 -2.11 -10.69 -5.00
N TYR A 94 -1.44 -11.44 -5.88
CA TYR A 94 -0.02 -11.26 -6.16
C TYR A 94 0.17 -10.38 -7.40
N LEU A 95 0.86 -9.24 -7.25
CA LEU A 95 1.09 -8.28 -8.32
C LEU A 95 2.45 -8.44 -9.01
N GLY A 96 3.40 -9.14 -8.37
CA GLY A 96 4.81 -9.15 -8.78
C GLY A 96 5.38 -7.73 -8.85
N ASP A 97 6.31 -7.52 -9.78
CA ASP A 97 7.10 -6.29 -9.93
C ASP A 97 6.57 -5.30 -10.99
N ARG A 98 5.63 -5.73 -11.84
CA ARG A 98 5.27 -5.01 -13.08
C ARG A 98 4.56 -3.66 -12.92
N TYR A 99 4.25 -3.26 -11.70
CA TYR A 99 3.40 -2.09 -11.44
C TYR A 99 4.12 -1.00 -10.64
N ALA A 100 5.39 -1.21 -10.32
CA ALA A 100 6.26 -0.30 -9.57
C ALA A 100 6.19 1.17 -10.02
#